data_AF-A0A7W1PFM8-F1
#
_entry.id   AF-A0A7W1PFM8-F1
#
_cell.length_a   1.000
_cell.length_b   1.000
_cell.length_c   1.000
_cell.angle_alpha   90.00
_cell.angle_beta   90.00
_cell.angle_gamma   90.00
#
_symmetry.space_group_name_H-M   'P 1'
#
loop_
_entity.id
_entity.type
_entity.pdbx_description
1 polymer ?
#
loop_
_entity_poly.entity_id
_entity_poly.type
_entity_poly.pdbx_seq_one_letter_code
_entity_poly.pdbx_strand_id
1 'polypeptide(L)'
;MAEHRRTADREVTVASSTTPEPDNRNIFQKTEGRLGHEDQVIPDVRASDIEPYTGLRYLSKLFKVMGVVIALLLVAEIATGLSQVGTAAIPTLLGEASRLLVLAGMLWGVGDLALLLIDVGHDVRAGRVLLSRQTYHMVQRDRVDTKSAGIAGRQDARDAALAATPDRATTPDQL
;
A
#
# COMPACT_ATOMS: atom_id res chain seq x y z
N MET A 1 -51.92 20.78 26.39
CA MET A 1 -50.88 20.32 25.44
C MET A 1 -49.70 21.25 25.62
N ALA A 2 -48.68 20.79 26.35
CA ALA A 2 -47.48 21.58 26.66
C ALA A 2 -46.25 20.78 26.24
N GLU A 3 -45.45 21.40 25.39
CA GLU A 3 -44.31 20.84 24.67
C GLU A 3 -43.05 21.05 25.51
N HIS A 4 -42.37 19.95 25.84
CA HIS A 4 -41.07 19.94 26.52
C HIS A 4 -39.95 20.01 25.48
N ARG A 5 -39.23 21.13 25.40
CA ARG A 5 -37.94 21.21 24.70
C ARG A 5 -36.84 21.59 25.70
N ARG A 6 -35.94 20.63 25.94
CA ARG A 6 -34.84 20.69 26.89
C ARG A 6 -33.59 21.24 26.21
N THR A 7 -32.97 22.19 26.90
CA THR A 7 -31.66 22.84 26.73
C THR A 7 -30.48 21.88 26.89
N ALA A 8 -29.38 22.11 26.16
CA ALA A 8 -28.01 21.93 26.65
C ALA A 8 -27.01 22.57 25.66
N ASP A 9 -26.48 23.73 26.04
CA ASP A 9 -25.33 24.38 25.43
C ASP A 9 -24.04 23.60 25.72
N ARG A 10 -23.11 23.65 24.76
CA ARG A 10 -21.81 22.98 24.78
C ARG A 10 -20.74 23.99 25.15
N GLU A 11 -20.28 23.93 26.39
CA GLU A 11 -19.19 24.74 26.93
C GLU A 11 -17.83 24.16 26.49
N VAL A 12 -17.00 25.00 25.88
CA VAL A 12 -15.61 24.71 25.49
C VAL A 12 -14.71 25.08 26.67
N THR A 13 -14.06 24.09 27.29
CA THR A 13 -13.01 24.34 28.30
C THR A 13 -11.67 23.82 27.80
N VAL A 14 -10.75 24.76 27.61
CA VAL A 14 -9.32 24.56 27.35
C VAL A 14 -8.64 24.17 28.67
N ALA A 15 -7.92 23.05 28.71
CA ALA A 15 -7.15 22.63 29.88
C ALA A 15 -5.69 22.35 29.50
N SER A 16 -4.86 23.33 29.85
CA SER A 16 -3.50 23.35 30.36
C SER A 16 -2.56 22.14 30.17
N SER A 17 -1.40 22.47 29.58
CA SER A 17 -0.13 21.75 29.60
C SER A 17 0.35 21.43 31.03
N THR A 18 0.62 20.16 31.31
CA THR A 18 1.58 19.77 32.35
C THR A 18 2.32 18.53 31.85
N THR A 19 3.63 18.67 31.66
CA THR A 19 4.55 17.62 31.24
C THR A 19 4.93 16.76 32.45
N PRO A 20 4.75 15.43 32.39
CA PRO A 20 5.59 14.50 33.12
C PRO A 20 6.46 13.73 32.11
N GLU A 21 7.77 13.89 32.25
CA GLU A 21 8.82 13.15 31.55
C GLU A 21 8.63 11.62 31.74
N PRO A 22 8.50 10.81 30.66
CA PRO A 22 8.49 9.37 30.80
C PRO A 22 9.90 8.77 30.66
N ASP A 23 10.33 8.12 31.74
CA ASP A 23 11.48 7.23 31.92
C ASP A 23 11.66 6.25 30.73
N ASN A 24 12.67 6.52 29.90
CA ASN A 24 12.94 5.86 28.62
C ASN A 24 13.74 4.54 28.77
N ARG A 25 13.37 3.69 29.73
CA ARG A 25 14.11 2.43 30.01
C ARG A 25 13.38 1.14 29.68
N ASN A 26 12.15 1.21 29.17
CA ASN A 26 11.32 0.02 28.89
C ASN A 26 10.73 -0.05 27.47
N ILE A 27 11.28 0.68 26.48
CA ILE A 27 10.73 0.65 25.09
C ILE A 27 11.19 -0.58 24.30
N PHE A 28 12.24 -1.28 24.72
CA PHE A 28 12.82 -2.38 23.93
C PHE A 28 12.25 -3.78 24.18
N GLN A 29 11.23 -3.95 25.04
CA GLN A 29 10.74 -5.29 25.39
C GLN A 29 9.25 -5.54 25.14
N LYS A 30 8.51 -4.61 24.51
CA LYS A 30 7.08 -4.77 24.26
C LYS A 30 6.64 -4.26 22.88
N THR A 31 7.29 -4.75 21.83
CA THR A 31 6.97 -4.38 20.44
C THR A 31 6.88 -5.58 19.49
N GLU A 32 6.38 -6.72 19.96
CA GLU A 32 6.11 -7.88 19.09
C GLU A 32 4.61 -8.20 18.90
N GLY A 33 3.70 -7.29 19.29
CA GLY A 33 2.28 -7.66 19.37
C GLY A 33 1.25 -6.62 18.95
N ARG A 34 1.60 -5.58 18.19
CA ARG A 34 0.61 -4.55 17.80
C ARG A 34 0.91 -3.87 16.47
N LEU A 35 0.95 -4.65 15.40
CA LEU A 35 0.87 -4.12 14.04
C LEU A 35 -0.60 -3.95 13.65
N GLY A 36 -1.14 -2.80 14.01
CA GLY A 36 -2.45 -2.37 13.56
C GLY A 36 -2.77 -0.99 14.11
N HIS A 37 -3.17 -0.11 13.20
CA HIS A 37 -3.92 1.12 13.44
C HIS A 37 -3.10 2.41 13.50
N GLU A 38 -2.74 2.96 12.34
CA GLU A 38 -2.84 4.41 12.07
C GLU A 38 -3.22 4.64 10.59
N ASP A 39 -4.52 4.84 10.37
CA ASP A 39 -5.10 5.31 9.11
C ASP A 39 -4.68 6.76 8.85
N GLN A 40 -3.58 6.96 8.13
CA GLN A 40 -3.32 8.25 7.48
C GLN A 40 -4.19 8.35 6.23
N VAL A 41 -5.42 8.80 6.42
CA VAL A 41 -6.36 9.14 5.36
C VAL A 41 -5.81 10.34 4.59
N ILE A 42 -5.13 10.08 3.47
CA ILE A 42 -4.77 11.09 2.48
C ILE A 42 -6.01 11.34 1.61
N PRO A 43 -6.64 12.53 1.65
CA PRO A 43 -7.86 12.81 0.93
C PRO A 43 -7.53 13.19 -0.52
N ASP A 44 -7.31 12.19 -1.38
CA ASP A 44 -7.64 12.20 -2.82
C ASP A 44 -7.23 10.87 -3.49
N VAL A 45 -7.58 9.75 -2.85
CA VAL A 45 -7.27 8.43 -3.39
C VAL A 45 -8.61 7.70 -3.56
N ARG A 46 -9.01 7.53 -4.82
CA ARG A 46 -10.30 6.95 -5.22
C ARG A 46 -10.56 5.65 -4.45
N ALA A 47 -11.81 5.43 -4.06
CA ALA A 47 -12.33 4.22 -3.39
C ALA A 47 -12.02 2.88 -4.11
N SER A 48 -11.36 2.91 -5.25
CA SER A 48 -10.65 1.77 -5.86
C SER A 48 -9.40 1.31 -5.08
N ASP A 49 -8.89 2.09 -4.12
CA ASP A 49 -7.78 1.74 -3.21
C ASP A 49 -8.27 1.15 -1.87
N ILE A 50 -9.57 0.82 -1.76
CA ILE A 50 -10.09 -0.06 -0.71
C ILE A 50 -9.45 -1.44 -0.86
N GLU A 51 -8.69 -1.79 0.15
CA GLU A 51 -7.81 -2.94 0.30
C GLU A 51 -8.49 -4.28 -0.10
N PRO A 52 -8.22 -4.83 -1.31
CA PRO A 52 -8.80 -6.09 -1.77
C PRO A 52 -7.93 -7.29 -1.38
N TYR A 53 -7.18 -7.20 -0.28
CA TYR A 53 -6.23 -8.25 0.12
C TYR A 53 -6.70 -9.06 1.32
N THR A 54 -7.74 -8.59 2.02
CA THR A 54 -8.32 -9.34 3.14
C THR A 54 -8.89 -10.69 2.67
N GLY A 55 -9.54 -10.72 1.50
CA GLY A 55 -10.07 -11.95 0.89
C GLY A 55 -8.97 -12.97 0.54
N LEU A 56 -7.89 -12.52 -0.11
CA LEU A 56 -6.76 -13.40 -0.43
C LEU A 56 -6.03 -13.91 0.81
N ARG A 57 -5.88 -13.09 1.84
CA ARG A 57 -5.24 -13.50 3.10
C ARG A 57 -6.04 -14.58 3.83
N TYR A 58 -7.37 -14.51 3.78
CA TYR A 58 -8.22 -15.59 4.30
C TYR A 58 -8.12 -16.85 3.44
N LEU A 59 -8.00 -16.70 2.13
CA LEU A 59 -7.83 -17.83 1.21
C LEU A 59 -6.52 -18.59 1.48
N SER A 60 -5.40 -17.88 1.71
CA SER A 60 -4.12 -18.50 2.13
C SER A 60 -4.26 -19.31 3.41
N LYS A 61 -4.96 -18.77 4.41
CA LYS A 61 -5.22 -19.46 5.68
C LYS A 61 -6.09 -20.70 5.46
N LEU A 62 -7.11 -20.60 4.63
CA LEU A 62 -8.01 -21.73 4.32
C LEU A 62 -7.25 -22.87 3.66
N PHE A 63 -6.38 -22.59 2.69
CA PHE A 63 -5.57 -23.62 2.04
C PHE A 63 -4.56 -24.25 3.02
N LYS A 64 -3.90 -23.46 3.87
CA LYS A 64 -3.03 -24.01 4.93
C LYS A 64 -3.81 -24.92 5.88
N VAL A 65 -5.00 -24.52 6.33
CA VAL A 65 -5.86 -25.35 7.21
C VAL A 65 -6.26 -26.65 6.52
N MET A 66 -6.70 -26.59 5.25
CA MET A 66 -7.06 -27.80 4.50
C MET A 66 -5.85 -28.72 4.29
N GLY A 67 -4.65 -28.17 4.08
CA GLY A 67 -3.41 -28.95 4.00
C GLY A 67 -3.13 -29.71 5.29
N VAL A 68 -3.33 -29.05 6.45
CA VAL A 68 -3.23 -29.71 7.77
C VAL A 68 -4.28 -30.79 7.92
N VAL A 69 -5.54 -30.53 7.53
CA VAL A 69 -6.62 -31.52 7.59
C VAL A 69 -6.27 -32.75 6.75
N ILE A 70 -5.76 -32.59 5.52
CA ILE A 70 -5.33 -33.72 4.68
C ILE A 70 -4.16 -34.46 5.32
N ALA A 71 -3.19 -33.77 5.93
CA ALA A 71 -2.09 -34.41 6.64
C ALA A 71 -2.58 -35.22 7.86
N LEU A 72 -3.57 -34.72 8.59
CA LEU A 72 -4.21 -35.46 9.68
C LEU A 72 -4.98 -36.68 9.16
N LEU A 73 -5.70 -36.54 8.03
CA LEU A 73 -6.37 -37.66 7.37
C LEU A 73 -5.36 -38.71 6.90
N LEU A 74 -4.21 -38.30 6.39
CA LEU A 74 -3.13 -39.22 6.02
C LEU A 74 -2.66 -40.05 7.23
N VAL A 75 -2.44 -39.41 8.38
CA VAL A 75 -2.05 -40.12 9.60
C VAL A 75 -3.16 -41.08 10.06
N ALA A 76 -4.42 -40.64 9.98
CA ALA A 76 -5.57 -41.47 10.32
C ALA A 76 -5.64 -42.70 9.41
N GLU A 77 -5.48 -42.52 8.09
CA GLU A 77 -5.51 -43.60 7.09
C GLU A 77 -4.39 -44.62 7.34
N ILE A 78 -3.20 -44.14 7.70
CA ILE A 78 -2.08 -45.01 8.08
C ILE A 78 -2.45 -45.85 9.31
N ALA A 79 -2.97 -45.21 10.35
CA ALA A 79 -3.35 -45.90 11.58
C ALA A 79 -4.47 -46.93 11.36
N THR A 80 -5.52 -46.58 10.61
CA THR A 80 -6.66 -47.46 10.32
C THR A 80 -6.25 -48.62 9.41
N GLY A 81 -5.48 -48.35 8.36
CA GLY A 81 -4.99 -49.36 7.43
C GLY A 81 -4.10 -50.40 8.11
N LEU A 82 -3.19 -49.97 8.99
CA LEU A 82 -2.39 -50.90 9.79
C LEU A 82 -3.23 -51.67 10.82
N SER A 83 -4.22 -51.02 11.45
CA SER A 83 -5.03 -51.66 12.51
C SER A 83 -6.01 -52.70 11.97
N GLN A 84 -6.56 -52.51 10.77
CA GLN A 84 -7.59 -53.38 10.20
C GLN A 84 -7.02 -54.47 9.29
N VAL A 85 -6.05 -54.11 8.44
CA VAL A 85 -5.56 -54.98 7.36
C VAL A 85 -4.13 -55.47 7.64
N GLY A 86 -3.37 -54.75 8.47
CA GLY A 86 -2.02 -55.14 8.87
C GLY A 86 -0.99 -55.00 7.74
N THR A 87 -0.04 -55.93 7.65
CA THR A 87 1.08 -55.86 6.69
C THR A 87 0.66 -56.03 5.23
N ALA A 88 -0.50 -56.63 4.98
CA ALA A 88 -1.05 -56.77 3.63
C ALA A 88 -1.47 -55.40 3.02
N ALA A 89 -1.61 -54.37 3.85
CA ALA A 89 -2.05 -53.04 3.44
C ALA A 89 -0.89 -52.16 2.93
N ILE A 90 0.37 -52.52 3.21
CA ILE A 90 1.56 -51.72 2.88
C ILE A 90 1.59 -51.21 1.42
N PRO A 91 1.37 -52.03 0.37
CA PRO A 91 1.45 -51.54 -1.00
C PRO A 91 0.34 -50.55 -1.36
N THR A 92 -0.87 -50.72 -0.83
CA THR A 92 -1.99 -49.79 -1.09
C THR A 92 -1.81 -48.48 -0.33
N LEU A 93 -1.41 -48.56 0.95
CA LEU A 93 -1.12 -47.39 1.76
C LEU A 93 0.00 -46.54 1.17
N LEU A 94 1.07 -47.13 0.62
CA LEU A 94 2.11 -46.32 -0.03
C LEU A 94 1.57 -45.51 -1.22
N GLY A 95 0.73 -46.13 -2.04
CA GLY A 95 0.11 -45.47 -3.19
C GLY A 95 -0.79 -44.31 -2.76
N GLU A 96 -1.71 -44.56 -1.83
CA GLU A 96 -2.64 -43.54 -1.34
C GLU A 96 -1.94 -42.46 -0.52
N ALA A 97 -1.00 -42.84 0.36
CA ALA A 97 -0.20 -41.92 1.14
C ALA A 97 0.59 -40.96 0.27
N SER A 98 1.22 -41.46 -0.81
CA SER A 98 1.97 -40.61 -1.74
C SER A 98 1.08 -39.53 -2.35
N ARG A 99 -0.15 -39.88 -2.76
CA ARG A 99 -1.12 -38.94 -3.35
C ARG A 99 -1.58 -37.91 -2.33
N LEU A 100 -1.93 -38.34 -1.11
CA LEU A 100 -2.36 -37.43 -0.05
C LEU A 100 -1.23 -36.50 0.39
N LEU A 101 0.01 -36.99 0.45
CA LEU A 101 1.18 -36.20 0.81
C LEU A 101 1.48 -35.13 -0.24
N VAL A 102 1.42 -35.49 -1.53
CA VAL A 102 1.57 -34.52 -2.63
C VAL A 102 0.44 -33.48 -2.59
N LEU A 103 -0.81 -33.89 -2.39
CA LEU A 103 -1.93 -32.95 -2.27
C LEU A 103 -1.78 -32.01 -1.07
N ALA A 104 -1.40 -32.53 0.09
CA ALA A 104 -1.17 -31.73 1.30
C ALA A 104 -0.03 -30.72 1.09
N GLY A 105 1.10 -31.16 0.53
CA GLY A 105 2.25 -30.31 0.25
C GLY A 105 1.93 -29.23 -0.78
N MET A 106 1.22 -29.59 -1.86
CA MET A 106 0.79 -28.64 -2.88
C MET A 106 -0.15 -27.58 -2.29
N LEU A 107 -1.10 -28.00 -1.46
CA LEU A 107 -2.05 -27.08 -0.83
C LEU A 107 -1.38 -26.15 0.17
N TRP A 108 -0.41 -26.67 0.94
CA TRP A 108 0.42 -25.87 1.83
C TRP A 108 1.25 -24.83 1.06
N GLY A 109 1.89 -25.27 -0.03
CA GLY A 109 2.69 -24.41 -0.91
C GLY A 109 1.86 -23.32 -1.58
N VAL A 110 0.64 -23.64 -2.05
CA VAL A 110 -0.28 -22.63 -2.61
C VAL A 110 -0.73 -21.62 -1.54
N GLY A 111 -0.96 -22.08 -0.31
CA GLY A 111 -1.26 -21.19 0.81
C GLY A 111 -0.11 -20.20 1.11
N ASP A 112 1.13 -20.66 0.99
CA ASP A 112 2.33 -19.83 1.17
C ASP A 112 2.54 -18.87 -0.01
N LEU A 113 2.39 -19.37 -1.24
CA LEU A 113 2.46 -18.58 -2.47
C LEU A 113 1.43 -17.44 -2.47
N ALA A 114 0.23 -17.69 -1.97
CA ALA A 114 -0.81 -16.67 -1.88
C ALA A 114 -0.44 -15.54 -0.89
N LEU A 115 0.35 -15.82 0.15
CA LEU A 115 0.88 -14.75 1.02
C LEU A 115 1.94 -13.92 0.29
N LEU A 116 2.86 -14.57 -0.43
CA LEU A 116 3.87 -13.88 -1.24
C LEU A 116 3.23 -13.01 -2.33
N LEU A 117 2.12 -13.46 -2.93
CA LEU A 117 1.41 -12.70 -3.95
C LEU A 117 0.78 -11.42 -3.40
N ILE A 118 0.47 -11.37 -2.10
CA ILE A 118 0.01 -10.16 -1.42
C ILE A 118 1.15 -9.14 -1.34
N ASP A 119 2.35 -9.59 -0.96
CA ASP A 119 3.53 -8.72 -0.85
C ASP A 119 3.91 -8.12 -2.22
N VAL A 120 3.85 -8.94 -3.28
CA VAL A 120 4.05 -8.46 -4.66
C VAL A 120 3.01 -7.41 -5.06
N GLY A 121 1.77 -7.55 -4.59
CA GLY A 121 0.71 -6.57 -4.84
C GLY A 121 1.07 -5.17 -4.30
N HIS A 122 1.71 -5.12 -3.13
CA HIS A 122 2.19 -3.87 -2.55
C HIS A 122 3.36 -3.28 -3.35
N ASP A 123 4.32 -4.10 -3.77
CA ASP A 123 5.48 -3.66 -4.54
C ASP A 123 5.09 -3.13 -5.93
N VAL A 124 4.11 -3.74 -6.59
CA VAL A 124 3.56 -3.26 -7.87
C VAL A 124 2.86 -1.91 -7.68
N ARG A 125 2.14 -1.70 -6.56
CA ARG A 125 1.53 -0.41 -6.25
C ARG A 125 2.59 0.66 -6.02
N ALA A 126 3.65 0.35 -5.26
CA ALA A 126 4.77 1.25 -5.07
C ALA A 126 5.46 1.61 -6.40
N GLY A 127 5.66 0.62 -7.28
CA GLY A 127 6.19 0.82 -8.63
C GLY A 127 5.34 1.77 -9.47
N ARG A 128 4.00 1.64 -9.42
CA ARG A 128 3.09 2.55 -10.14
C ARG A 128 3.17 3.99 -9.62
N VAL A 129 3.30 4.19 -8.31
CA VAL A 129 3.45 5.53 -7.71
C VAL A 129 4.81 6.15 -8.04
N LEU A 130 5.87 5.35 -8.08
CA LEU A 130 7.19 5.83 -8.48
C LEU A 130 7.24 6.20 -9.96
N LEU A 131 6.66 5.35 -10.82
CA LEU A 131 6.61 5.61 -12.25
C LEU A 131 5.79 6.85 -12.57
N SER A 132 4.66 7.07 -11.90
CA SER A 132 3.87 8.29 -12.07
C SER A 132 4.66 9.52 -11.65
N ARG A 133 5.37 9.48 -10.51
CA ARG A 133 6.25 10.60 -10.09
C ARG A 133 7.35 10.89 -11.11
N GLN A 134 8.00 9.86 -11.66
CA GLN A 134 9.04 10.03 -12.68
C GLN A 134 8.50 10.67 -13.95
N THR A 135 7.35 10.23 -14.45
CA THR A 135 6.74 10.83 -15.65
C THR A 135 6.30 12.27 -15.40
N TYR A 136 5.76 12.58 -14.20
CA TYR A 136 5.46 13.96 -13.82
C TYR A 136 6.69 14.87 -13.85
N HIS A 137 7.83 14.43 -13.29
CA HIS A 137 9.06 15.22 -13.31
C HIS A 137 9.63 15.42 -14.72
N MET A 138 9.54 14.41 -15.59
CA MET A 138 9.98 14.52 -16.99
C MET A 138 9.13 15.53 -17.77
N VAL A 139 7.80 15.42 -17.69
CA VAL A 139 6.87 16.36 -18.36
C VAL A 139 7.02 17.77 -17.82
N GLN A 140 7.23 17.92 -16.50
CA GLN A 140 7.44 19.24 -15.91
C GLN A 140 8.76 19.86 -16.33
N ARG A 141 9.82 19.06 -16.48
CA ARG A 141 11.12 19.51 -16.98
C ARG A 141 11.01 20.03 -18.42
N ASP A 142 10.39 19.25 -19.31
CA ASP A 142 10.16 19.68 -20.71
C ASP A 142 9.35 20.98 -20.80
N ARG A 143 8.35 21.14 -19.92
CA ARG A 143 7.54 22.37 -19.87
C ARG A 143 8.34 23.58 -19.40
N VAL A 144 9.24 23.40 -18.44
CA VAL A 144 10.14 24.46 -17.95
C VAL A 144 11.15 24.84 -19.04
N ASP A 145 11.73 23.85 -19.72
CA ASP A 145 12.70 24.08 -20.79
C ASP A 145 12.06 24.82 -21.97
N THR A 146 10.85 24.39 -22.38
CA THR A 146 10.07 25.06 -23.43
C THR A 146 9.68 26.49 -23.05
N LYS A 147 9.25 26.70 -21.79
CA LYS A 147 8.90 28.04 -21.29
C LYS A 147 10.13 28.95 -21.23
N SER A 148 11.28 28.43 -20.81
CA SER A 148 12.54 29.18 -20.70
C SER A 148 13.05 29.60 -22.09
N ALA A 149 13.00 28.69 -23.06
CA ALA A 149 13.33 29.00 -24.45
C ALA A 149 12.39 30.06 -25.06
N GLY A 150 11.09 29.99 -24.76
CA GLY A 150 10.12 30.99 -25.22
C GLY A 150 10.31 32.38 -24.57
N ILE A 151 10.76 32.45 -23.32
CA ILE A 151 11.07 33.71 -22.63
C ILE A 151 12.34 34.33 -23.21
N ALA A 152 13.40 33.54 -23.40
CA ALA A 152 14.66 33.99 -24.00
C ALA A 152 14.42 34.60 -25.40
N GLY A 153 13.72 33.88 -26.28
CA GLY A 153 13.43 34.40 -27.63
C GLY A 153 12.54 35.64 -27.64
N ARG A 154 11.69 35.84 -26.63
CA ARG A 154 10.88 37.06 -26.48
C ARG A 154 11.69 38.24 -25.95
N GLN A 155 12.71 37.99 -25.13
CA GLN A 155 13.66 38.99 -24.67
C GLN A 155 14.55 39.46 -25.82
N ASP A 156 15.12 38.54 -26.59
CA ASP A 156 15.94 38.86 -27.76
C ASP A 156 15.16 39.72 -28.78
N ALA A 157 13.88 39.39 -29.02
CA ALA A 157 13.01 40.18 -29.90
C ALA A 157 12.68 41.57 -29.35
N ARG A 158 12.55 41.72 -28.02
CA ARG A 158 12.34 43.03 -27.37
C ARG A 158 13.60 43.89 -27.44
N ASP A 159 14.76 43.30 -27.16
CA ASP A 159 16.04 44.00 -27.17
C ASP A 159 16.39 44.47 -28.59
N ALA A 160 16.10 43.66 -29.61
CA ALA A 160 16.21 44.05 -31.01
C ALA A 160 15.24 45.20 -31.38
N ALA A 161 14.00 45.19 -30.87
CA ALA A 161 13.02 46.25 -31.12
C ALA A 161 13.40 47.58 -30.42
N LEU A 162 13.98 47.50 -29.22
CA LEU A 162 14.54 48.66 -28.50
C LEU A 162 15.74 49.25 -29.25
N ALA A 163 16.63 48.42 -29.80
CA ALA A 163 17.74 48.88 -30.61
C ALA A 163 17.30 49.51 -31.96
N ALA A 164 16.16 49.08 -32.51
CA ALA A 164 15.61 49.60 -33.75
C ALA A 164 14.71 50.84 -33.58
N THR A 165 14.50 51.33 -32.35
CA THR A 165 13.74 52.56 -32.09
C THR A 165 14.71 53.76 -32.15
N PRO A 166 14.77 54.54 -33.25
CA PRO A 166 15.67 55.68 -33.33
C PRO A 166 15.24 56.75 -32.32
N ASP A 167 16.24 57.23 -31.60
CA ASP A 167 16.15 58.29 -30.60
C ASP A 167 15.52 59.56 -31.22
N ARG A 168 14.22 59.76 -30.97
CA ARG A 168 13.50 60.97 -31.39
C ARG A 168 13.66 62.03 -30.31
N ALA A 169 14.90 62.43 -30.05
CA ALA A 169 15.21 63.55 -29.18
C ALA A 169 16.30 64.40 -29.83
N THR A 170 15.89 65.39 -30.62
CA THR A 170 16.45 66.74 -30.70
C THR A 170 15.74 67.47 -31.83
N THR A 171 14.64 68.15 -31.52
CA THR A 171 14.21 69.31 -32.30
C THR A 171 14.61 70.52 -31.45
N PRO A 172 15.70 71.23 -31.78
CA PRO A 172 15.94 72.51 -31.14
C PRO A 172 14.93 73.50 -31.70
N ASP A 173 14.09 74.04 -30.82
CA ASP A 173 13.40 75.31 -31.03
C ASP A 173 14.44 76.36 -31.39
N GLN A 174 14.35 76.91 -32.61
CA GLN A 174 15.02 78.15 -32.99
C GLN A 174 13.95 79.05 -33.60
N LEU A 175 13.60 80.07 -32.79
CA LEU A 175 12.87 81.29 -33.12
C LEU A 175 13.66 82.17 -34.09
#